data_AF-K1UHG8-F1
#
_entry.id   AF-K1UHG8-F1
#
_cell.length_a   1.000
_cell.length_b   1.000
_cell.length_c   1.000
_cell.angle_alpha   90.00
_cell.angle_beta   90.00
_cell.angle_gamma   90.00
#
_symmetry.space_group_name_H-M   'P 1'
#
loop_
_entity.id
_entity.type
_entity.pdbx_description
1 polymer ?
#
loop_
_entity_poly.entity_id
_entity_poly.type
_entity_poly.pdbx_seq_one_letter_code
_entity_poly.pdbx_strand_id
1 'polypeptide(L)'
;MKITKTKSYKAAFTGIAAAVAITLSFLEGLIPTAAFMPPGAKAGFSNIAVMFAASEFGLIPALSVTLLKSLFVFLTRGATAFFMSLAGGVLSTLVMYLLFRFSKNAGYIEIGILSALAHNAGQFSVAAIMVSGESVIGY
;
A
#
# COMPACT_ATOMS: atom_id res chain seq x y z
N MET A 1 20.86 4.98 -25.25
CA MET A 1 20.57 6.25 -24.54
C MET A 1 20.37 5.96 -23.06
N LYS A 2 21.41 6.15 -22.22
CA LYS A 2 21.26 6.03 -20.75
C LYS A 2 20.58 7.31 -20.28
N ILE A 3 19.27 7.26 -20.00
CA ILE A 3 18.59 8.38 -19.35
C ILE A 3 19.20 8.53 -17.96
N THR A 4 20.01 9.56 -17.77
CA THR A 4 20.51 9.94 -16.45
C THR A 4 19.28 10.27 -15.60
N LYS A 5 18.97 9.45 -14.58
CA LYS A 5 17.79 9.64 -13.70
C LYS A 5 17.97 10.94 -12.89
N THR A 6 17.65 12.10 -13.49
CA THR A 6 17.61 13.40 -12.84
C THR A 6 16.50 13.45 -11.79
N LYS A 7 16.58 14.39 -10.83
CA LYS A 7 15.56 14.54 -9.78
C LYS A 7 14.16 14.73 -10.38
N SER A 8 14.04 15.50 -11.46
CA SER A 8 12.78 15.73 -12.17
C SER A 8 12.21 14.45 -12.81
N TYR A 9 13.06 13.59 -13.38
CA TYR A 9 12.63 12.30 -13.94
C TYR A 9 12.04 11.39 -12.86
N LYS A 10 12.70 11.31 -11.70
CA LYS A 10 12.19 10.53 -10.56
C LYS A 10 10.85 11.07 -10.06
N ALA A 11 10.69 12.39 -9.96
CA ALA A 11 9.44 13.01 -9.54
C ALA A 11 8.29 12.70 -10.52
N ALA A 12 8.51 12.85 -11.83
CA ALA A 12 7.52 12.55 -12.86
C ALA A 12 7.07 11.09 -12.81
N PHE A 13 8.02 10.15 -12.73
CA PHE A 13 7.70 8.73 -12.63
C PHE A 13 7.00 8.36 -11.32
N THR A 14 7.37 8.98 -10.21
CA THR A 14 6.67 8.79 -8.93
C THR A 14 5.22 9.26 -9.05
N GLY A 15 4.98 10.38 -9.75
CA GLY A 15 3.63 10.86 -10.07
C GLY A 15 2.82 9.87 -10.92
N ILE A 16 3.45 9.28 -11.95
CA ILE A 16 2.80 8.24 -12.78
C ILE A 16 2.49 7.00 -11.94
N ALA A 17 3.43 6.52 -11.13
CA ALA A 17 3.22 5.37 -10.25
C ALA A 17 2.11 5.64 -9.22
N ALA A 18 2.03 6.87 -8.69
CA ALA A 18 0.95 7.30 -7.81
C ALA A 18 -0.40 7.30 -8.52
N ALA A 19 -0.47 7.82 -9.74
CA ALA A 19 -1.69 7.78 -10.55
C ALA A 19 -2.17 6.34 -10.77
N VAL A 20 -1.27 5.43 -11.15
CA VAL A 20 -1.59 4.00 -11.31
C VAL A 20 -2.08 3.39 -9.99
N ALA A 21 -1.39 3.67 -8.87
CA ALA A 21 -1.79 3.17 -7.57
C ALA A 21 -3.20 3.67 -7.15
N ILE A 22 -3.53 4.92 -7.45
CA ILE A 22 -4.84 5.51 -7.20
C ILE A 22 -5.91 4.86 -8.08
N THR A 23 -5.65 4.72 -9.38
CA THR A 23 -6.58 4.05 -10.30
C THR A 23 -6.86 2.61 -9.87
N LEU A 24 -5.84 1.87 -9.44
CA LEU A 24 -6.02 0.51 -8.90
C LEU A 24 -6.81 0.53 -7.57
N SER A 25 -6.51 1.45 -6.66
CA SER A 25 -7.29 1.63 -5.42
C SER A 25 -8.76 1.94 -5.68
N PHE A 26 -9.04 2.74 -6.72
CA PHE A 26 -10.39 3.06 -7.17
C PHE A 26 -11.09 1.85 -7.79
N LEU A 27 -10.41 1.11 -8.67
CA LEU A 27 -10.93 -0.13 -9.25
C LEU A 27 -11.25 -1.16 -8.17
N GLU A 28 -10.37 -1.34 -7.19
CA GLU A 28 -10.65 -2.13 -5.99
C GLU A 28 -11.86 -1.59 -5.23
N GLY A 29 -12.13 -0.28 -5.33
CA GLY A 29 -13.26 0.40 -4.71
C GLY A 29 -14.60 -0.02 -5.27
N LEU A 30 -14.62 -0.33 -6.56
CA LEU A 30 -15.80 -0.75 -7.32
C LEU A 30 -16.13 -2.23 -7.10
N ILE A 31 -15.14 -3.05 -6.72
CA ILE A 31 -15.37 -4.45 -6.38
C ILE A 31 -16.09 -4.49 -5.03
N PRO A 32 -17.31 -5.05 -4.97
CA PRO A 32 -18.01 -5.23 -3.71
C PRO A 32 -17.11 -5.98 -2.73
N THR A 33 -16.93 -5.44 -1.52
CA THR A 33 -16.24 -6.18 -0.46
C THR A 33 -17.01 -7.48 -0.25
N ALA A 34 -16.36 -8.61 -0.52
CA ALA A 34 -16.96 -9.92 -0.26
C ALA A 34 -17.44 -9.93 1.19
N ALA A 35 -18.66 -10.41 1.43
CA ALA A 35 -19.35 -10.36 2.72
C ALA A 35 -18.57 -10.99 3.90
N PHE A 36 -17.45 -11.67 3.63
CA PHE A 36 -16.54 -12.28 4.59
C PHE A 36 -15.34 -11.42 5.02
N MET A 37 -15.13 -10.24 4.44
CA MET A 37 -13.97 -9.40 4.78
C MET A 37 -14.30 -8.33 5.82
N PRO A 38 -13.40 -8.05 6.80
CA PRO A 38 -13.60 -6.99 7.77
C PRO A 38 -13.95 -5.66 7.08
N PRO A 39 -14.82 -4.83 7.67
CA PRO A 39 -15.16 -3.52 7.12
C PRO A 39 -13.90 -2.71 6.82
N GLY A 40 -13.63 -2.41 5.54
CA GLY A 40 -12.45 -1.67 5.10
C GLY A 40 -11.25 -2.50 4.66
N ALA A 41 -11.22 -3.81 4.89
CA ALA A 41 -10.18 -4.70 4.38
C ALA A 41 -10.27 -4.83 2.85
N LYS A 42 -9.11 -4.93 2.18
CA LYS A 42 -9.01 -5.03 0.72
C LYS A 42 -7.85 -5.90 0.25
N ALA A 43 -7.94 -6.39 -0.99
CA ALA A 43 -6.90 -7.21 -1.63
C ALA A 43 -5.53 -6.51 -1.73
N GLY A 44 -5.52 -5.18 -1.89
CA GLY A 44 -4.30 -4.38 -1.97
C GLY A 44 -3.65 -4.38 -3.35
N PHE A 45 -4.41 -4.45 -4.45
CA PHE A 45 -3.88 -4.38 -5.83
C PHE A 45 -3.03 -3.13 -6.06
N SER A 46 -3.40 -2.01 -5.45
CA SER A 46 -2.59 -0.78 -5.46
C SER A 46 -1.15 -0.97 -4.93
N ASN A 47 -0.86 -1.99 -4.11
CA ASN A 47 0.50 -2.30 -3.67
C ASN A 47 1.40 -2.86 -4.78
N ILE A 48 0.85 -3.38 -5.87
CA ILE A 48 1.66 -3.83 -7.01
C ILE A 48 2.40 -2.63 -7.63
N ALA A 49 1.69 -1.50 -7.78
CA ALA A 49 2.29 -0.24 -8.24
C ALA A 49 3.32 0.31 -7.22
N VAL A 50 3.07 0.14 -5.93
CA VAL A 50 4.04 0.49 -4.86
C VAL A 50 5.28 -0.38 -4.95
N MET A 51 5.14 -1.68 -5.20
CA MET A 51 6.26 -2.62 -5.36
C MET A 51 7.12 -2.25 -6.55
N PHE A 52 6.49 -1.90 -7.68
CA PHE A 52 7.19 -1.38 -8.84
C PHE A 52 7.98 -0.11 -8.48
N ALA A 53 7.34 0.86 -7.83
CA ALA A 53 7.99 2.09 -7.39
C ALA A 53 9.16 1.84 -6.42
N ALA A 54 9.01 0.89 -5.50
CA ALA A 54 10.04 0.50 -4.54
C ALA A 54 11.25 -0.13 -5.24
N SER A 55 11.02 -0.99 -6.23
CA SER A 55 12.09 -1.66 -6.99
C SER A 55 12.89 -0.69 -7.86
N GLU A 56 12.24 0.27 -8.52
CA GLU A 56 12.87 1.14 -9.53
C GLU A 56 13.42 2.46 -8.97
N PHE A 57 12.81 2.97 -7.89
CA PHE A 57 13.08 4.31 -7.36
C PHE A 57 13.42 4.34 -5.87
N GLY A 58 13.25 3.21 -5.16
CA GLY A 58 13.61 3.04 -3.76
C GLY A 58 12.49 3.39 -2.78
N LEU A 59 12.85 3.48 -1.49
CA LEU A 59 11.89 3.61 -0.38
C LEU A 59 11.08 4.92 -0.42
N ILE A 60 11.76 6.07 -0.59
CA ILE A 60 11.10 7.38 -0.46
C ILE A 60 9.97 7.55 -1.50
N PRO A 61 10.19 7.27 -2.80
CA PRO A 61 9.11 7.33 -3.78
C PRO A 61 7.96 6.36 -3.52
N ALA A 62 8.27 5.14 -3.09
CA ALA A 62 7.25 4.12 -2.78
C ALA A 62 6.38 4.52 -1.57
N LEU A 63 6.98 5.12 -0.54
CA LEU A 63 6.23 5.69 0.58
C LEU A 63 5.35 6.87 0.14
N SER A 64 5.85 7.75 -0.73
CA SER A 64 5.04 8.84 -1.29
C SER A 64 3.82 8.31 -2.06
N VAL A 65 3.99 7.28 -2.89
CA VAL A 65 2.88 6.61 -3.60
C VAL A 65 1.88 6.01 -2.62
N THR A 66 2.37 5.34 -1.57
CA THR A 66 1.55 4.74 -0.51
C THR A 66 0.74 5.79 0.27
N LEU A 67 1.34 6.93 0.57
CA LEU A 67 0.66 8.05 1.22
C LEU A 67 -0.42 8.63 0.33
N LEU A 68 -0.10 8.93 -0.94
CA LEU A 68 -1.05 9.48 -1.90
C LEU A 68 -2.26 8.57 -2.13
N LYS A 69 -2.04 7.26 -2.32
CA LYS A 69 -3.15 6.32 -2.45
C LYS A 69 -3.99 6.23 -1.18
N SER A 70 -3.37 6.32 0.00
CA SER A 70 -4.10 6.23 1.27
C SER A 70 -4.95 7.48 1.46
N LEU A 71 -4.43 8.67 1.16
CA LEU A 71 -5.21 9.91 1.12
C LEU A 71 -6.40 9.82 0.15
N PHE A 72 -6.23 9.19 -1.01
CA PHE A 72 -7.35 8.93 -1.90
C PHE A 72 -8.41 8.00 -1.27
N VAL A 73 -7.98 6.96 -0.56
CA VAL A 73 -8.88 6.08 0.21
C VAL A 73 -9.60 6.87 1.31
N PHE A 74 -8.94 7.80 1.99
CA PHE A 74 -9.57 8.67 2.99
C PHE A 74 -10.75 9.46 2.39
N LEU A 75 -10.51 10.13 1.25
CA LEU A 75 -11.51 10.96 0.59
C LEU A 75 -12.70 10.16 0.04
N THR A 76 -12.47 8.91 -0.38
CA THR A 76 -13.49 8.09 -1.03
C THR A 76 -14.24 7.17 -0.06
N ARG A 77 -13.61 6.76 1.05
CA ARG A 77 -14.05 5.63 1.88
C ARG A 77 -13.99 5.91 3.39
N GLY A 78 -13.50 7.07 3.80
CA GLY A 78 -13.48 7.49 5.21
C GLY A 78 -12.23 7.09 6.00
N ALA A 79 -12.24 7.46 7.28
CA ALA A 79 -11.08 7.40 8.18
C ALA A 79 -10.61 5.96 8.49
N THR A 80 -11.53 5.02 8.73
CA THR A 80 -11.20 3.61 9.03
C THR A 80 -10.42 2.97 7.88
N ALA A 81 -10.91 3.12 6.65
CA ALA A 81 -10.25 2.61 5.46
C ALA A 81 -8.89 3.28 5.20
N PHE A 82 -8.76 4.57 5.54
CA PHE A 82 -7.49 5.29 5.49
C PHE A 82 -6.44 4.69 6.42
N PHE A 83 -6.76 4.52 7.71
CA PHE A 83 -5.79 3.99 8.67
C PHE A 83 -5.39 2.54 8.33
N MET A 84 -6.33 1.72 7.88
CA MET A 84 -6.03 0.37 7.41
C MET A 84 -5.12 0.38 6.18
N SER A 85 -5.43 1.21 5.16
CA SER A 85 -4.61 1.37 3.95
C SER A 85 -3.22 1.90 4.26
N LEU A 86 -3.13 2.87 5.18
CA LEU A 86 -1.87 3.51 5.54
C LEU A 86 -0.98 2.55 6.32
N ALA A 87 -1.49 1.92 7.38
CA ALA A 87 -0.72 1.00 8.20
C ALA A 87 -0.25 -0.21 7.40
N GLY A 88 -1.18 -0.88 6.69
CA GLY A 88 -0.83 -1.99 5.81
C GLY A 88 0.12 -1.55 4.70
N GLY A 89 -0.09 -0.38 4.09
CA GLY A 89 0.73 0.15 3.02
C GLY A 89 2.16 0.43 3.47
N VAL A 90 2.34 1.09 4.62
CA VAL A 90 3.66 1.41 5.18
C VAL A 90 4.41 0.13 5.57
N LEU A 91 3.76 -0.80 6.29
CA LEU A 91 4.34 -2.10 6.65
C LEU A 91 4.80 -2.87 5.41
N SER A 92 3.93 -2.99 4.42
CA SER A 92 4.24 -3.63 3.14
C SER A 92 5.43 -2.97 2.44
N THR A 93 5.47 -1.64 2.39
CA THR A 93 6.54 -0.90 1.70
C THR A 93 7.89 -1.08 2.40
N LEU A 94 7.90 -1.13 3.74
CA LEU A 94 9.11 -1.41 4.52
C LEU A 94 9.63 -2.82 4.25
N VAL A 95 8.73 -3.83 4.25
CA VAL A 95 9.11 -5.22 3.95
C VAL A 95 9.64 -5.35 2.52
N MET A 96 8.98 -4.76 1.53
CA MET A 96 9.47 -4.71 0.14
C MET A 96 10.88 -4.13 0.08
N TYR A 97 11.11 -2.98 0.71
CA TYR A 97 12.41 -2.31 0.68
C TYR A 97 13.51 -3.14 1.35
N LEU A 98 13.23 -3.74 2.51
CA LEU A 98 14.19 -4.61 3.19
C LEU A 98 14.52 -5.82 2.34
N LEU A 99 13.53 -6.45 1.72
CA LEU A 99 13.75 -7.62 0.85
C LEU A 99 14.57 -7.26 -0.39
N PHE A 100 14.24 -6.17 -1.08
CA PHE A 100 15.05 -5.68 -2.21
C PHE A 100 16.48 -5.31 -1.81
N ARG A 101 16.69 -4.87 -0.56
CA ARG A 101 18.02 -4.47 -0.08
C ARG A 101 18.89 -5.63 0.36
N PHE A 102 18.31 -6.61 1.06
CA PHE A 102 19.04 -7.68 1.73
C PHE A 102 18.98 -9.02 1.02
N SER A 103 17.94 -9.30 0.23
CA SER A 103 17.82 -10.56 -0.51
C SER A 103 18.20 -10.38 -1.97
N LYS A 104 19.45 -10.73 -2.32
CA LYS A 104 19.92 -10.72 -3.71
C LYS A 104 19.27 -11.80 -4.59
N ASN A 105 18.71 -12.84 -3.98
CA ASN A 105 18.11 -13.97 -4.68
C ASN A 105 16.57 -13.93 -4.69
N ALA A 106 15.95 -12.96 -3.99
CA ALA A 106 14.51 -12.93 -3.88
C ALA A 106 13.88 -12.42 -5.18
N GLY A 107 13.00 -13.24 -5.77
CA GLY A 107 12.25 -12.87 -6.95
C GLY A 107 11.09 -11.90 -6.64
N TYR A 108 10.58 -11.21 -7.65
CA TYR A 108 9.42 -10.33 -7.50
C TYR A 108 8.18 -11.03 -6.90
N ILE A 109 8.02 -12.33 -7.15
CA ILE A 109 6.93 -13.14 -6.60
C ILE A 109 7.07 -13.29 -5.08
N GLU A 110 8.26 -13.68 -4.60
CA GLU A 110 8.52 -13.89 -3.16
C GLU A 110 8.38 -12.59 -2.37
N ILE A 111 8.92 -11.51 -2.94
CA ILE A 111 8.78 -10.16 -2.37
C ILE A 111 7.31 -9.77 -2.33
N GLY A 112 6.55 -10.03 -3.40
CA GLY A 112 5.12 -9.78 -3.46
C GLY A 112 4.35 -10.54 -2.38
N ILE A 113 4.62 -11.84 -2.20
CA ILE A 113 3.96 -12.68 -1.19
C ILE A 113 4.23 -12.16 0.22
N LEU A 114 5.51 -11.97 0.59
CA LEU A 114 5.89 -11.49 1.92
C LEU A 114 5.33 -10.09 2.22
N SER A 115 5.30 -9.24 1.20
CA SER A 115 4.78 -7.88 1.33
C SER A 115 3.25 -7.85 1.42
N ALA A 116 2.55 -8.73 0.70
CA ALA A 116 1.11 -8.91 0.84
C ALA A 116 0.74 -9.43 2.24
N LEU A 117 1.51 -10.36 2.80
CA LEU A 117 1.33 -10.82 4.19
C LEU A 117 1.51 -9.67 5.18
N ALA A 118 2.56 -8.87 5.03
CA ALA A 118 2.80 -7.69 5.87
C ALA A 118 1.70 -6.64 5.72
N HIS A 119 1.17 -6.45 4.50
CA HIS A 119 0.06 -5.54 4.24
C HIS A 119 -1.20 -5.95 5.01
N ASN A 120 -1.56 -7.22 4.90
CA ASN A 120 -2.76 -7.77 5.54
C ASN A 120 -2.60 -7.79 7.06
N ALA A 121 -1.41 -8.10 7.58
CA ALA A 121 -1.10 -7.99 9.00
C ALA A 121 -1.32 -6.56 9.51
N GLY A 122 -0.83 -5.54 8.79
CA GLY A 122 -1.04 -4.14 9.15
C GLY A 122 -2.52 -3.72 9.13
N GLN A 123 -3.29 -4.14 8.12
CA GLN A 123 -4.73 -3.91 8.08
C GLN A 123 -5.44 -4.57 9.27
N PHE A 124 -5.08 -5.82 9.59
CA PHE A 124 -5.68 -6.57 10.69
C PHE A 124 -5.35 -5.96 12.06
N SER A 125 -4.12 -5.51 12.28
CA SER A 125 -3.75 -4.81 13.52
C SER A 125 -4.58 -3.55 13.75
N VAL A 126 -4.78 -2.73 12.71
CA VAL A 126 -5.64 -1.53 12.81
C VAL A 126 -7.08 -1.92 13.04
N ALA A 127 -7.61 -2.90 12.30
CA ALA A 127 -8.97 -3.38 12.49
C ALA A 127 -9.21 -3.88 13.93
N ALA A 128 -8.26 -4.65 14.48
CA ALA A 128 -8.33 -5.15 15.85
C ALA A 128 -8.34 -4.02 16.89
N ILE A 129 -7.52 -2.98 16.70
CA ILE A 129 -7.47 -1.81 17.59
C ILE A 129 -8.79 -1.03 17.50
N MET A 130 -9.32 -0.80 16.30
CA MET A 130 -10.55 -0.04 16.10
C MET A 130 -11.78 -0.76 16.64
N VAL A 131 -11.91 -2.07 16.42
CA VAL A 131 -13.00 -2.90 16.99
C VAL A 131 -12.93 -2.95 18.52
N SER A 132 -11.72 -3.05 19.08
CA SER A 132 -11.53 -3.00 20.53
C SER A 132 -11.93 -1.64 21.11
N GLY A 133 -11.67 -0.55 20.39
CA GLY A 133 -12.10 0.80 20.77
C GLY A 133 -13.62 0.97 20.76
N GLU A 134 -14.31 0.50 19.71
CA GLU A 134 -15.78 0.58 19.64
C GLU A 134 -16.48 -0.31 20.68
N SER A 135 -15.88 -1.47 21.01
CA SER A 135 -16.38 -2.38 22.05
C SER A 135 -16.26 -1.79 23.46
N VAL A 136 -15.34 -0.84 23.68
CA VAL A 136 -15.14 -0.16 24.97
C VAL A 136 -16.05 1.08 25.13
N ILE A 137 -16.54 1.67 24.04
CA ILE A 137 -17.44 2.84 24.07
C ILE A 137 -18.93 2.41 24.08
N GLY A 138 -19.21 1.15 23.72
CA GLY A 138 -20.55 0.56 23.73
C GLY A 138 -21.01 -0.03 25.08
N TYR A 139 -20.29 0.22 26.17
CA TYR A 139 -20.65 -0.16 27.54
C TYR A 139 -20.81 1.08 28.44
#